data_AF-A0A239ID41-F1
#
_entry.id   AF-A0A239ID41-F1
#
_cell.length_a   1.000
_cell.length_b   1.000
_cell.length_c   1.000
_cell.angle_alpha   90.00
_cell.angle_beta   90.00
_cell.angle_gamma   90.00
#
_symmetry.space_group_name_H-M   'P 1'
#
loop_
_entity.id
_entity.type
_entity.pdbx_description
1 polymer ?
#
loop_
_entity_poly.entity_id
_entity_poly.type
_entity_poly.pdbx_seq_one_letter_code
_entity_poly.pdbx_strand_id
1 'polypeptide(L)'
;MSPIAAWAVSLAATAASTYALDVLAAATGAGLVASGLLADLGHRSVVAFLLASYAVWMSGLRVNLRANGSLLAATGTSTNVLSKLAYDITRRRFGNEPAARLTAAVAYTGTEIAKEVPYYLAAFGAAVTTDSITTDEALIFLAGANLGAAFYEAALARLTRTVLDRARGHASFDTDWVPAEYLTDYYRTVEPDEIATIAFLVDAMRHAERDQPILYFGTGPTLHHVFACAETASEIHLGDYLPGNLAEIQRWIERAPGAHDWRPFVRYTLQCEGNTSPTDDEVTAREDLTRAKITTLVRVDARRPRPVNRSYPTVVSAYCADSATNDLATWELFMRHITGLVQPGGLFLTAALRRCRGYTVGGKTFPGADIDERDLRAALRPDFEPLHEGIEVIPTAQHGSHGYAAILLCRARRA
;
A
#
# COMPACT_ATOMS: atom_id res chain seq x y z
N MET A 1 -18.57 -17.97 0.80
CA MET A 1 -19.38 -18.34 -0.38
C MET A 1 -19.27 -19.85 -0.58
N SER A 2 -20.34 -20.56 -0.95
CA SER A 2 -20.21 -22.00 -1.27
C SER A 2 -19.39 -22.20 -2.55
N PRO A 3 -18.71 -23.35 -2.73
CA PRO A 3 -17.92 -23.61 -3.95
C PRO A 3 -18.76 -23.49 -5.22
N ILE A 4 -20.00 -24.01 -5.21
CA ILE A 4 -20.93 -23.95 -6.34
C ILE A 4 -21.29 -22.51 -6.67
N ALA A 5 -21.60 -21.69 -5.66
CA ALA A 5 -21.88 -20.27 -5.87
C ALA A 5 -20.66 -19.52 -6.42
N ALA A 6 -19.45 -19.82 -5.94
CA ALA A 6 -18.24 -19.20 -6.45
C ALA A 6 -17.96 -19.53 -7.93
N TRP A 7 -18.25 -20.77 -8.34
CA TRP A 7 -18.18 -21.19 -9.75
C TRP A 7 -19.25 -20.51 -10.60
N ALA A 8 -20.49 -20.45 -10.14
CA ALA A 8 -21.58 -19.76 -10.85
C ALA A 8 -21.28 -18.27 -11.06
N VAL A 9 -20.82 -17.58 -10.00
CA VAL A 9 -20.40 -16.18 -10.07
C VAL A 9 -19.25 -16.00 -11.06
N SER A 10 -18.27 -16.90 -11.05
CA SER A 10 -17.11 -16.78 -11.95
C SER A 10 -17.49 -17.03 -13.42
N LEU A 11 -18.42 -17.95 -13.68
CA LEU A 11 -18.96 -18.18 -15.02
C LEU A 11 -19.71 -16.94 -15.53
N ALA A 12 -20.60 -16.38 -14.71
CA ALA A 12 -21.34 -15.17 -15.06
C ALA A 12 -20.40 -13.97 -15.28
N ALA A 13 -19.42 -13.78 -14.38
CA ALA A 13 -18.43 -12.72 -14.49
C ALA A 13 -17.54 -12.88 -15.73
N THR A 14 -17.17 -14.12 -16.09
CA THR A 14 -16.38 -14.39 -17.30
C THR A 14 -17.15 -14.03 -18.56
N ALA A 15 -18.42 -14.42 -18.64
CA ALA A 15 -19.27 -14.08 -19.77
C ALA A 15 -19.44 -12.55 -19.87
N ALA A 16 -19.87 -11.90 -18.78
CA ALA A 16 -20.06 -10.45 -18.75
C ALA A 16 -18.77 -9.69 -19.09
N SER A 17 -17.63 -10.13 -18.55
CA SER A 17 -16.36 -9.47 -18.78
C SER A 17 -15.86 -9.63 -20.20
N THR A 18 -16.02 -10.82 -20.79
CA THR A 18 -15.63 -11.08 -22.18
C THR A 18 -16.41 -10.20 -23.15
N TYR A 19 -17.75 -10.17 -23.04
CA TYR A 19 -18.56 -9.32 -23.92
C TYR A 19 -18.31 -7.82 -23.73
N ALA A 20 -18.14 -7.37 -22.49
CA ALA A 20 -17.88 -5.96 -22.21
C ALA A 20 -16.50 -5.51 -22.74
N LEU A 21 -15.48 -6.36 -22.59
CA LEU A 21 -14.15 -6.14 -23.16
C LEU A 21 -14.25 -6.06 -24.68
N ASP A 22 -14.93 -7.03 -25.31
CA ASP A 22 -15.02 -7.08 -26.77
C ASP A 22 -15.73 -5.87 -27.36
N VAL A 23 -16.85 -5.45 -26.77
CA VAL A 23 -17.58 -4.25 -27.19
C VAL A 23 -16.69 -3.01 -27.08
N LEU A 24 -15.98 -2.84 -25.96
CA LEU A 24 -15.14 -1.67 -25.75
C LEU A 24 -13.92 -1.67 -26.68
N ALA A 25 -13.26 -2.82 -26.85
CA ALA A 25 -12.12 -2.98 -27.73
C ALA A 25 -12.51 -2.70 -29.19
N ALA A 26 -13.56 -3.35 -29.70
CA ALA A 26 -14.05 -3.12 -31.06
C ALA A 26 -14.50 -1.68 -31.29
N ALA A 27 -15.21 -1.07 -30.33
CA ALA A 27 -15.63 0.34 -30.44
C ALA A 27 -14.45 1.31 -30.45
N THR A 28 -13.42 1.05 -29.64
CA THR A 28 -12.21 1.88 -29.60
C THR A 28 -11.40 1.72 -30.89
N GLY A 29 -11.26 0.50 -31.40
CA GLY A 29 -10.63 0.22 -32.69
C GLY A 29 -11.34 0.93 -33.84
N ALA A 30 -12.66 0.74 -33.96
CA ALA A 30 -13.46 1.37 -35.00
C ALA A 30 -13.46 2.90 -34.89
N GLY A 31 -13.55 3.43 -33.67
CA GLY A 31 -13.47 4.86 -33.40
C GLY A 31 -12.12 5.47 -33.79
N LEU A 32 -11.02 4.76 -33.55
CA LEU A 32 -9.69 5.21 -33.94
C LEU A 32 -9.53 5.27 -35.45
N VAL A 33 -10.00 4.26 -36.18
CA VAL A 33 -10.02 4.29 -37.66
C VAL A 33 -10.88 5.44 -38.16
N ALA A 34 -12.13 5.55 -37.68
CA ALA A 34 -13.07 6.57 -38.11
C ALA A 34 -12.61 8.01 -37.80
N SER A 35 -11.75 8.18 -36.79
CA SER A 35 -11.20 9.49 -36.43
C SER A 35 -10.24 10.06 -37.48
N GLY A 36 -9.64 9.21 -38.33
CA GLY A 36 -8.63 9.62 -39.30
C GLY A 36 -7.32 10.13 -38.70
N LEU A 37 -7.16 10.13 -37.37
CA LEU A 37 -5.98 10.69 -36.67
C LEU A 37 -4.64 10.09 -37.11
N LEU A 38 -4.68 8.85 -37.61
CA LEU A 38 -3.51 8.09 -38.04
C LEU A 38 -3.49 7.82 -39.55
N ALA A 39 -4.41 8.42 -40.32
CA ALA A 39 -4.58 8.13 -41.74
C ALA A 39 -3.36 8.51 -42.60
N ASP A 40 -2.65 9.58 -42.22
CA ASP A 40 -1.48 10.07 -42.95
C ASP A 40 -0.15 9.42 -42.49
N LEU A 41 -0.21 8.47 -41.54
CA LEU A 41 0.99 7.78 -41.08
C LEU A 41 1.46 6.78 -42.13
N GLY A 42 2.77 6.79 -42.44
CA GLY A 42 3.36 5.74 -43.24
C GLY A 42 3.27 4.38 -42.55
N HIS A 43 3.15 3.30 -43.34
CA HIS A 43 3.00 1.91 -42.87
C HIS A 43 3.94 1.52 -41.71
N ARG A 44 5.22 1.92 -41.75
CA ARG A 44 6.19 1.65 -40.67
C ARG A 44 5.77 2.26 -39.33
N SER A 45 5.23 3.46 -39.34
CA SER A 45 4.74 4.15 -38.15
C SER A 45 3.46 3.50 -37.62
N VAL A 46 2.58 3.02 -38.51
CA VAL A 46 1.38 2.26 -38.14
C VAL A 46 1.76 0.94 -37.46
N VAL A 47 2.73 0.21 -38.00
CA VAL A 47 3.26 -1.02 -37.37
C VAL A 47 3.90 -0.71 -36.01
N ALA A 48 4.69 0.36 -35.91
CA ALA A 48 5.30 0.78 -34.65
C ALA A 48 4.23 1.15 -33.59
N PHE A 49 3.16 1.83 -34.00
CA PHE A 49 2.03 2.15 -33.14
C PHE A 49 1.30 0.91 -32.64
N LEU A 50 1.06 -0.07 -33.52
CA LEU A 50 0.49 -1.36 -33.12
C LEU A 50 1.37 -2.07 -32.07
N LEU A 51 2.68 -2.13 -32.27
CA LEU A 51 3.60 -2.72 -31.29
C LEU A 51 3.57 -1.97 -29.94
N ALA A 52 3.52 -0.64 -29.96
CA ALA A 52 3.39 0.16 -28.75
C ALA A 52 2.06 -0.11 -28.02
N SER A 53 0.96 -0.30 -28.75
CA SER A 53 -0.35 -0.60 -28.18
C SER A 53 -0.35 -1.93 -27.40
N TYR A 54 0.41 -2.94 -27.84
CA TYR A 54 0.59 -4.20 -27.11
C TYR A 54 1.30 -4.00 -25.77
N ALA A 55 2.28 -3.09 -25.70
CA ALA A 55 2.94 -2.77 -24.44
C ALA A 55 1.97 -2.11 -23.45
N VAL A 56 1.08 -1.23 -23.93
CA VAL A 56 0.02 -0.60 -23.14
C VAL A 56 -0.99 -1.64 -22.64
N TRP A 57 -1.46 -2.52 -23.54
CA TRP A 57 -2.33 -3.64 -23.19
C TRP A 57 -1.71 -4.56 -22.13
N MET A 58 -0.44 -4.95 -22.31
CA MET A 58 0.27 -5.78 -21.34
C MET A 58 0.39 -5.10 -19.97
N SER A 59 0.57 -3.78 -19.93
CA SER A 59 0.57 -3.00 -18.69
C SER A 59 -0.79 -3.08 -17.98
N GLY A 60 -1.89 -2.83 -18.71
CA GLY A 60 -3.25 -2.95 -18.20
C GLY A 60 -3.56 -4.37 -17.68
N LEU A 61 -3.24 -5.38 -18.48
CA LEU A 61 -3.42 -6.79 -18.14
C LEU A 61 -2.65 -7.15 -16.86
N ARG A 62 -1.38 -6.72 -16.71
CA ARG A 62 -0.60 -6.99 -15.47
C ARG A 62 -1.28 -6.45 -14.22
N VAL A 63 -1.92 -5.28 -14.30
CA VAL A 63 -2.67 -4.70 -13.17
C VAL A 63 -3.91 -5.54 -12.86
N ASN A 64 -4.64 -6.02 -13.87
CA ASN A 64 -5.81 -6.87 -13.66
C ASN A 64 -5.44 -8.27 -13.16
N LEU A 65 -4.36 -8.90 -13.66
CA LEU A 65 -3.90 -10.21 -13.18
C LEU A 65 -3.63 -10.20 -11.67
N ARG A 66 -3.04 -9.12 -11.14
CA ARG A 66 -2.83 -8.94 -9.70
C ARG A 66 -4.17 -8.81 -8.95
N ALA A 67 -5.09 -8.01 -9.46
CA ALA A 67 -6.41 -7.83 -8.86
C ALA A 67 -7.24 -9.13 -8.86
N ASN A 68 -7.24 -9.85 -9.98
CA ASN A 68 -7.89 -11.15 -10.11
C ASN A 68 -7.28 -12.22 -9.20
N GLY A 69 -5.95 -12.24 -9.05
CA GLY A 69 -5.27 -13.10 -8.07
C GLY A 69 -5.71 -12.83 -6.63
N SER A 70 -5.87 -11.55 -6.27
CA SER A 70 -6.42 -11.14 -4.98
C SER A 70 -7.90 -11.52 -4.81
N LEU A 71 -8.70 -11.41 -5.87
CA LEU A 71 -10.10 -11.83 -5.89
C LEU A 71 -10.21 -13.35 -5.64
N LEU A 72 -9.44 -14.14 -6.39
CA LEU A 72 -9.39 -15.60 -6.24
C LEU A 72 -9.01 -16.02 -4.81
N ALA A 73 -7.96 -15.39 -4.25
CA ALA A 73 -7.52 -15.68 -2.90
C ALA A 73 -8.58 -15.29 -1.83
N ALA A 74 -9.29 -14.18 -2.03
CA ALA A 74 -10.22 -13.66 -1.03
C ALA A 74 -11.62 -14.31 -1.09
N THR A 75 -12.14 -14.57 -2.30
CA THR A 75 -13.55 -14.98 -2.49
C THR A 75 -13.68 -16.35 -3.15
N GLY A 76 -12.58 -16.88 -3.73
CA GLY A 76 -12.62 -18.05 -4.59
C GLY A 76 -13.29 -17.78 -5.95
N THR A 77 -13.52 -16.52 -6.33
CA THR A 77 -14.14 -16.15 -7.62
C THR A 77 -13.12 -15.53 -8.58
N SER A 78 -13.43 -15.51 -9.87
CA SER A 78 -12.61 -14.86 -10.89
C SER A 78 -13.48 -14.25 -11.99
N THR A 79 -12.97 -13.22 -12.65
CA THR A 79 -13.53 -12.72 -13.91
C THR A 79 -13.12 -13.57 -15.11
N ASN A 80 -12.42 -14.69 -14.87
CA ASN A 80 -11.97 -15.63 -15.87
C ASN A 80 -12.03 -17.08 -15.36
N VAL A 81 -12.91 -17.88 -15.96
CA VAL A 81 -13.20 -19.23 -15.50
C VAL A 81 -12.00 -20.19 -15.62
N LEU A 82 -11.13 -20.00 -16.62
CA LEU A 82 -9.93 -20.82 -16.79
C LEU A 82 -8.84 -20.43 -15.79
N SER A 83 -8.73 -19.15 -15.47
CA SER A 83 -7.92 -18.65 -14.35
C SER A 83 -8.35 -19.27 -13.02
N LYS A 84 -9.66 -19.32 -12.75
CA LYS A 84 -10.21 -20.01 -11.57
C LYS A 84 -9.94 -21.51 -11.57
N LEU A 85 -10.14 -22.19 -12.70
CA LEU A 85 -9.88 -23.63 -12.81
C LEU A 85 -8.42 -23.96 -12.48
N ALA A 86 -7.49 -23.22 -13.08
CA ALA A 86 -6.06 -23.37 -12.83
C ALA A 86 -5.71 -23.09 -11.36
N TYR A 87 -6.28 -22.03 -10.77
CA TYR A 87 -6.10 -21.72 -9.36
C TYR A 87 -6.55 -22.88 -8.47
N ASP A 88 -7.80 -23.34 -8.62
CA ASP A 88 -8.39 -24.38 -7.77
C ASP A 88 -7.65 -25.73 -7.89
N ILE A 89 -7.24 -26.12 -9.11
CA ILE A 89 -6.45 -27.35 -9.33
C ILE A 89 -5.11 -27.28 -8.63
N THR A 90 -4.36 -26.19 -8.83
CA THR A 90 -3.03 -26.02 -8.24
C THR A 90 -3.10 -25.94 -6.71
N ARG A 91 -4.10 -25.22 -6.18
CA ARG A 91 -4.32 -25.08 -4.73
C ARG A 91 -4.69 -26.41 -4.08
N ARG A 92 -5.49 -27.25 -4.75
CA ARG A 92 -5.83 -28.62 -4.28
C ARG A 92 -4.65 -29.58 -4.35
N ARG A 93 -3.84 -29.50 -5.41
CA ARG A 93 -2.76 -30.46 -5.67
C ARG A 93 -1.49 -30.18 -4.85
N PHE A 94 -1.19 -28.91 -4.61
CA PHE A 94 0.10 -28.50 -4.02
C PHE A 94 -0.02 -27.69 -2.74
N GLY A 95 -1.22 -27.19 -2.38
CA GLY A 95 -1.41 -26.36 -1.18
C GLY A 95 -0.67 -25.01 -1.20
N ASN A 96 0.01 -24.66 -2.29
CA ASN A 96 0.86 -23.49 -2.41
C ASN A 96 0.12 -22.34 -3.10
N GLU A 97 -0.17 -21.27 -2.36
CA GLU A 97 -0.91 -20.11 -2.85
C GLU A 97 -0.13 -19.29 -3.91
N PRO A 98 1.15 -18.94 -3.72
CA PRO A 98 1.96 -18.33 -4.77
C PRO A 98 1.93 -19.09 -6.11
N ALA A 99 2.08 -20.42 -6.07
CA ALA A 99 2.01 -21.26 -7.27
C ALA A 99 0.62 -21.23 -7.91
N ALA A 100 -0.44 -21.29 -7.09
CA ALA A 100 -1.82 -21.20 -7.57
C ALA A 100 -2.07 -19.85 -8.27
N ARG A 101 -1.65 -18.73 -7.69
CA ARG A 101 -1.77 -17.39 -8.29
C ARG A 101 -1.01 -17.28 -9.62
N LEU A 102 0.19 -17.87 -9.71
CA LEU A 102 0.96 -17.89 -10.96
C LEU A 102 0.24 -18.67 -12.05
N THR A 103 -0.22 -19.89 -11.77
CA THR A 103 -0.95 -20.71 -12.76
C THR A 103 -2.25 -20.06 -13.21
N ALA A 104 -2.95 -19.40 -12.28
CA ALA A 104 -4.15 -18.62 -12.59
C ALA A 104 -3.85 -17.45 -13.53
N ALA A 105 -2.74 -16.74 -13.31
CA ALA A 105 -2.33 -15.64 -14.18
C ALA A 105 -1.96 -16.14 -15.58
N VAL A 106 -1.22 -17.25 -15.68
CA VAL A 106 -0.88 -17.89 -16.96
C VAL A 106 -2.14 -18.29 -17.73
N ALA A 107 -3.11 -18.92 -17.06
CA ALA A 107 -4.37 -19.31 -17.69
C ALA A 107 -5.19 -18.10 -18.18
N TYR A 108 -5.25 -17.03 -17.39
CA TYR A 108 -5.91 -15.77 -17.79
C TYR A 108 -5.24 -15.15 -19.02
N THR A 109 -3.91 -15.03 -19.02
CA THR A 109 -3.18 -14.50 -20.17
C THR A 109 -3.41 -15.35 -21.42
N GLY A 110 -3.40 -16.68 -21.28
CA GLY A 110 -3.66 -17.59 -22.39
C GLY A 110 -5.05 -17.39 -23.02
N THR A 111 -6.07 -17.11 -22.20
CA THR A 111 -7.41 -16.82 -22.74
C THR A 111 -7.49 -15.49 -23.45
N GLU A 112 -6.82 -14.44 -22.95
CA GLU A 112 -6.85 -13.14 -23.64
C GLU A 112 -6.12 -13.22 -24.98
N ILE A 113 -4.97 -13.90 -25.04
CA ILE A 113 -4.27 -14.16 -26.31
C ILE A 113 -5.16 -14.95 -27.28
N ALA A 114 -5.89 -15.96 -26.79
CA ALA A 114 -6.79 -16.73 -27.65
C ALA A 114 -7.94 -15.89 -28.23
N LYS A 115 -8.43 -14.89 -27.48
CA LYS A 115 -9.47 -13.96 -27.95
C LYS A 115 -8.98 -12.98 -29.01
N GLU A 116 -7.67 -12.78 -29.16
CA GLU A 116 -7.13 -11.93 -30.23
C GLU A 116 -7.27 -12.55 -31.62
N VAL A 117 -7.30 -13.89 -31.71
CA VAL A 117 -7.34 -14.60 -33.00
C VAL A 117 -8.53 -14.16 -33.87
N PRO A 118 -9.78 -14.10 -33.36
CA PRO A 118 -10.91 -13.52 -34.10
C PRO A 118 -10.69 -12.09 -34.59
N TYR A 119 -10.02 -11.21 -33.83
CA TYR A 119 -9.77 -9.83 -34.23
C TYR A 119 -8.82 -9.75 -35.43
N TYR A 120 -7.75 -10.55 -35.39
CA TYR A 120 -6.83 -10.66 -36.52
C TYR A 120 -7.53 -11.22 -37.76
N LEU A 121 -8.31 -12.30 -37.61
CA LEU A 121 -9.05 -12.88 -38.72
C LEU A 121 -10.08 -11.90 -39.31
N ALA A 122 -10.79 -11.16 -38.47
CA ALA A 122 -11.76 -10.17 -38.92
C ALA A 122 -11.10 -8.97 -39.61
N ALA A 123 -10.05 -8.40 -39.01
CA ALA A 123 -9.39 -7.20 -39.54
C ALA A 123 -8.68 -7.48 -40.88
N PHE A 124 -7.90 -8.57 -40.95
CA PHE A 124 -7.21 -8.94 -42.19
C PHE A 124 -8.13 -9.61 -43.20
N GLY A 125 -9.13 -10.37 -42.75
CA GLY A 125 -10.17 -10.91 -43.62
C GLY A 125 -10.95 -9.81 -44.32
N ALA A 126 -11.34 -8.75 -43.59
CA ALA A 126 -11.96 -7.57 -44.17
C ALA A 126 -11.02 -6.88 -45.18
N ALA A 127 -9.76 -6.62 -44.83
CA ALA A 127 -8.81 -5.98 -45.73
C ALA A 127 -8.51 -6.78 -47.03
N VAL A 128 -8.63 -8.11 -47.00
CA VAL A 128 -8.45 -8.97 -48.19
C VAL A 128 -9.73 -9.08 -49.03
N THR A 129 -10.90 -8.93 -48.41
CA THR A 129 -12.20 -9.16 -49.06
C THR A 129 -12.89 -7.90 -49.56
N THR A 130 -12.45 -6.72 -49.12
CA THR A 130 -13.01 -5.43 -49.56
C THR A 130 -11.91 -4.42 -49.90
N ASP A 131 -12.08 -3.72 -51.02
CA ASP A 131 -11.24 -2.60 -51.42
C ASP A 131 -11.45 -1.35 -50.54
N SER A 132 -12.48 -1.37 -49.69
CA SER A 132 -12.83 -0.26 -48.79
C SER A 132 -12.05 -0.24 -47.48
N ILE A 133 -11.27 -1.28 -47.16
CA ILE A 133 -10.48 -1.37 -45.93
C ILE A 133 -9.05 -1.69 -46.31
N THR A 134 -8.16 -0.75 -46.05
CA THR A 134 -6.73 -0.89 -46.29
C THR A 134 -6.07 -1.75 -45.20
N THR A 135 -4.89 -2.29 -45.50
CA THR A 135 -4.07 -3.00 -44.50
C THR A 135 -3.71 -2.08 -43.32
N ASP A 136 -3.46 -0.80 -43.58
CA ASP A 136 -3.13 0.16 -42.53
C ASP A 136 -4.33 0.46 -41.62
N GLU A 137 -5.54 0.56 -42.17
CA GLU A 137 -6.77 0.69 -41.37
C GLU A 137 -7.03 -0.56 -40.51
N ALA A 138 -6.75 -1.77 -41.03
CA ALA A 138 -6.83 -3.00 -40.24
C ALA A 138 -5.83 -3.00 -39.07
N LEU A 139 -4.59 -2.53 -39.30
CA LEU A 139 -3.58 -2.41 -38.24
C LEU A 139 -3.95 -1.33 -37.20
N ILE A 140 -4.49 -0.19 -37.66
CA ILE A 140 -4.97 0.89 -36.79
C ILE A 140 -6.15 0.39 -35.93
N PHE A 141 -7.08 -0.37 -36.51
CA PHE A 141 -8.18 -0.99 -35.78
C PHE A 141 -7.66 -1.89 -34.65
N LEU A 142 -6.72 -2.79 -34.94
CA LEU A 142 -6.11 -3.67 -33.93
C LEU A 142 -5.40 -2.88 -32.83
N ALA A 143 -4.68 -1.82 -33.20
CA ALA A 143 -4.01 -0.97 -32.22
C ALA A 143 -5.00 -0.23 -31.30
N GLY A 144 -6.10 0.28 -31.85
CA GLY A 144 -7.18 0.88 -31.06
C GLY A 144 -7.89 -0.14 -30.16
N ALA A 145 -8.11 -1.37 -30.64
CA ALA A 145 -8.67 -2.45 -29.84
C ALA A 145 -7.78 -2.80 -28.63
N ASN A 146 -6.46 -2.86 -28.82
CA ASN A 146 -5.50 -3.05 -27.74
C ASN A 146 -5.59 -1.95 -26.67
N LEU A 147 -5.72 -0.68 -27.08
CA LEU A 147 -5.88 0.44 -26.15
C LEU A 147 -7.21 0.36 -25.37
N GLY A 148 -8.30 0.00 -26.05
CA GLY A 148 -9.60 -0.22 -25.42
C GLY A 148 -9.57 -1.36 -24.39
N ALA A 149 -8.95 -2.48 -24.76
CA ALA A 149 -8.72 -3.61 -23.85
C ALA A 149 -7.86 -3.19 -22.65
N ALA A 150 -6.76 -2.46 -22.87
CA ALA A 150 -5.90 -1.96 -21.78
C ALA A 150 -6.67 -1.12 -20.76
N PHE A 151 -7.53 -0.22 -21.24
CA PHE A 151 -8.38 0.60 -20.39
C PHE A 151 -9.39 -0.25 -19.62
N TYR A 152 -10.05 -1.20 -20.29
CA TYR A 152 -11.00 -2.11 -19.66
C TYR A 152 -10.34 -2.91 -18.52
N GLU A 153 -9.17 -3.50 -18.77
CA GLU A 153 -8.41 -4.27 -17.79
C GLU A 153 -8.05 -3.42 -16.56
N ALA A 154 -7.57 -2.20 -16.76
CA ALA A 154 -7.27 -1.27 -15.66
C ALA A 154 -8.52 -0.88 -14.86
N ALA A 155 -9.65 -0.64 -15.53
CA ALA A 155 -10.93 -0.31 -14.90
C ALA A 155 -11.50 -1.49 -14.10
N LEU A 156 -11.47 -2.71 -14.67
CA LEU A 156 -11.90 -3.93 -14.00
C LEU A 156 -11.05 -4.23 -12.77
N ALA A 157 -9.73 -4.01 -12.85
CA ALA A 157 -8.84 -4.16 -11.71
C ALA A 157 -9.20 -3.19 -10.58
N ARG A 158 -9.49 -1.92 -10.91
CA ARG A 158 -9.91 -0.92 -9.93
C ARG A 158 -11.25 -1.29 -9.28
N LEU A 159 -12.23 -1.70 -10.08
CA LEU A 159 -13.53 -2.16 -9.58
C LEU A 159 -13.37 -3.37 -8.65
N THR A 160 -12.57 -4.36 -9.06
CA THR A 160 -12.30 -5.57 -8.27
C THR A 160 -11.69 -5.21 -6.91
N ARG A 161 -10.70 -4.31 -6.87
CA ARG A 161 -10.14 -3.80 -5.62
C ARG A 161 -11.22 -3.16 -4.74
N THR A 162 -11.99 -2.22 -5.29
CA THR A 162 -13.08 -1.55 -4.53
C THR A 162 -14.13 -2.54 -4.00
N VAL A 163 -14.48 -3.58 -4.75
CA VAL A 163 -15.41 -4.62 -4.29
C VAL A 163 -14.80 -5.43 -3.16
N LEU A 164 -13.53 -5.82 -3.26
CA LEU A 164 -12.82 -6.53 -2.20
C LEU A 164 -12.69 -5.69 -0.94
N ASP A 165 -12.39 -4.39 -1.08
CA ASP A 165 -12.24 -3.47 0.05
C ASP A 165 -13.58 -3.30 0.78
N ARG A 166 -14.69 -3.16 0.04
CA ARG A 166 -16.04 -3.13 0.61
C ARG A 166 -16.43 -4.47 1.25
N ALA A 167 -16.08 -5.59 0.63
CA ALA A 167 -16.38 -6.92 1.16
C ALA A 167 -15.56 -7.27 2.40
N ARG A 168 -14.37 -6.66 2.58
CA ARG A 168 -13.54 -6.82 3.78
C ARG A 168 -14.12 -6.11 5.01
N GLY A 169 -15.06 -5.18 4.84
CA GLY A 169 -15.75 -4.53 5.96
C GLY A 169 -14.80 -3.75 6.86
N HIS A 170 -13.75 -3.13 6.29
CA HIS A 170 -12.85 -2.29 7.07
C HIS A 170 -13.62 -1.10 7.66
N ALA A 171 -13.40 -0.87 8.96
CA ALA A 171 -13.91 0.28 9.67
C ALA A 171 -13.26 1.57 9.16
N SER A 172 -14.01 2.66 9.22
CA SER A 172 -13.59 3.98 8.77
C SER A 172 -12.85 4.72 9.89
N PHE A 173 -11.67 5.25 9.59
CA PHE A 173 -10.93 6.10 10.52
C PHE A 173 -11.69 7.37 10.91
N ASP A 174 -12.50 7.92 10.00
CA ASP A 174 -13.23 9.17 10.25
C ASP A 174 -14.47 8.99 11.14
N THR A 175 -15.05 7.78 11.20
CA THR A 175 -16.32 7.53 11.92
C THR A 175 -16.24 6.50 13.03
N ASP A 176 -15.38 5.49 12.89
CA ASP A 176 -15.42 4.29 13.74
C ASP A 176 -14.22 4.21 14.69
N TRP A 177 -13.17 5.00 14.44
CA TRP A 177 -11.94 5.02 15.24
C TRP A 177 -12.15 5.67 16.60
N VAL A 178 -11.78 4.93 17.65
CA VAL A 178 -11.80 5.41 19.03
C VAL A 178 -10.39 5.29 19.61
N PRO A 179 -9.69 6.41 19.85
CA PRO A 179 -8.30 6.40 20.34
C PRO A 179 -8.10 5.57 21.62
N ALA A 180 -9.03 5.66 22.57
CA ALA A 180 -8.96 4.93 23.83
C ALA A 180 -9.05 3.40 23.66
N GLU A 181 -9.81 2.91 22.67
CA GLU A 181 -9.86 1.48 22.34
C GLU A 181 -8.49 1.01 21.82
N TYR A 182 -7.86 1.81 20.94
CA TYR A 182 -6.51 1.51 20.43
C TYR A 182 -5.46 1.46 21.54
N LEU A 183 -5.48 2.45 22.44
CA LEU A 183 -4.60 2.48 23.61
C LEU A 183 -4.81 1.28 24.54
N THR A 184 -6.06 0.85 24.70
CA THR A 184 -6.41 -0.30 25.55
C THR A 184 -5.98 -1.63 24.92
N ASP A 185 -6.10 -1.76 23.60
CA ASP A 185 -5.83 -3.02 22.91
C ASP A 185 -4.33 -3.26 22.69
N TYR A 186 -3.53 -2.20 22.48
CA TYR A 186 -2.12 -2.33 22.07
C TYR A 186 -1.10 -1.80 23.09
N TYR A 187 -1.49 -0.87 23.97
CA TYR A 187 -0.51 -0.10 24.75
C TYR A 187 -0.66 -0.25 26.26
N ARG A 188 -1.32 -1.31 26.75
CA ARG A 188 -1.37 -1.62 28.19
C ARG A 188 -0.04 -2.19 28.70
N THR A 189 0.72 -2.81 27.81
CA THR A 189 1.99 -3.49 28.05
C THR A 189 2.94 -3.18 26.91
N VAL A 190 4.25 -3.29 27.16
CA VAL A 190 5.26 -3.16 26.10
C VAL A 190 5.32 -4.49 25.36
N GLU A 191 4.58 -4.58 24.27
CA GLU A 191 4.47 -5.79 23.44
C GLU A 191 5.77 -6.10 22.68
N PRO A 192 5.98 -7.35 22.20
CA PRO A 192 7.22 -7.77 21.53
C PRO A 192 7.63 -6.93 20.31
N ASP A 193 6.67 -6.46 19.53
CA ASP A 193 6.91 -5.52 18.42
C ASP A 193 7.39 -4.16 18.92
N GLU A 194 6.82 -3.65 20.00
CA GLU A 194 7.24 -2.38 20.60
C GLU A 194 8.60 -2.48 21.30
N ILE A 195 8.92 -3.62 21.91
CA ILE A 195 10.26 -3.92 22.41
C ILE A 195 11.30 -3.74 21.29
N ALA A 196 11.09 -4.39 20.15
CA ALA A 196 11.99 -4.28 19.00
C ALA A 196 12.03 -2.85 18.42
N THR A 197 10.87 -2.21 18.29
CA THR A 197 10.76 -0.89 17.65
C THR A 197 11.39 0.20 18.49
N ILE A 198 11.18 0.21 19.81
CA ILE A 198 11.79 1.20 20.71
C ILE A 198 13.31 1.05 20.75
N ALA A 199 13.82 -0.19 20.85
CA ALA A 199 15.26 -0.45 20.81
C ALA A 199 15.88 0.05 19.49
N PHE A 200 15.24 -0.24 18.37
CA PHE A 200 15.65 0.25 17.05
C PHE A 200 15.63 1.78 16.97
N LEU A 201 14.56 2.44 17.44
CA LEU A 201 14.45 3.90 17.38
C LEU A 201 15.49 4.59 18.27
N VAL A 202 15.79 4.04 19.45
CA VAL A 202 16.87 4.55 20.32
C VAL A 202 18.23 4.48 19.63
N ASP A 203 18.55 3.36 18.97
CA ASP A 203 19.78 3.25 18.18
C ASP A 203 19.78 4.22 16.99
N ALA A 204 18.70 4.22 16.20
CA ALA A 204 18.60 5.03 15.00
C ALA A 204 18.65 6.53 15.29
N MET A 205 18.13 6.99 16.44
CA MET A 205 18.16 8.39 16.85
C MET A 205 19.58 8.92 17.11
N ARG A 206 20.58 8.04 17.32
CA ARG A 206 22.00 8.44 17.41
C ARG A 206 22.53 9.02 16.10
N HIS A 207 21.85 8.75 14.99
CA HIS A 207 22.19 9.28 13.65
C HIS A 207 21.43 10.55 13.28
N ALA A 208 20.46 10.97 14.10
CA ALA A 208 19.75 12.22 13.90
C ALA A 208 20.66 13.41 14.21
N GLU A 209 20.49 14.51 13.49
CA GLU A 209 21.15 15.76 13.83
C GLU A 209 20.63 16.25 15.19
N ARG A 210 21.54 16.56 16.11
CA ARG A 210 21.19 17.04 17.46
C ARG A 210 20.69 18.48 17.39
N ASP A 211 19.83 18.83 18.34
CA ASP A 211 19.28 20.17 18.54
C ASP A 211 18.51 20.72 17.33
N GLN A 212 17.99 19.82 16.48
CA GLN A 212 17.10 20.12 15.37
C GLN A 212 15.66 19.69 15.66
N PRO A 213 14.66 20.30 15.00
CA PRO A 213 13.27 19.87 15.14
C PRO A 213 13.03 18.52 14.46
N ILE A 214 12.29 17.64 15.12
CA ILE A 214 11.93 16.30 14.63
C ILE A 214 10.43 16.19 14.44
N LEU A 215 9.99 15.67 13.29
CA LEU A 215 8.59 15.38 13.01
C LEU A 215 8.28 13.90 13.25
N TYR A 216 7.25 13.62 14.03
CA TYR A 216 6.56 12.34 14.00
C TYR A 216 5.30 12.49 13.13
N PHE A 217 5.24 11.76 12.02
CA PHE A 217 4.13 11.78 11.07
C PHE A 217 3.24 10.56 11.26
N GLY A 218 1.97 10.79 11.58
CA GLY A 218 1.00 9.75 11.88
C GLY A 218 1.26 9.11 13.24
N THR A 219 1.34 9.93 14.29
CA THR A 219 1.72 9.47 15.64
C THR A 219 0.65 8.58 16.29
N GLY A 220 -0.58 8.59 15.76
CA GLY A 220 -1.73 8.07 16.46
C GLY A 220 -1.94 8.81 17.79
N PRO A 221 -2.67 8.22 18.75
CA PRO A 221 -2.82 8.77 20.09
C PRO A 221 -1.62 8.44 21.01
N THR A 222 -0.44 8.15 20.44
CA THR A 222 0.63 7.43 21.13
C THR A 222 1.90 8.25 21.32
N LEU A 223 2.70 7.89 22.34
CA LEU A 223 3.97 8.57 22.67
C LEU A 223 5.18 7.63 22.87
N HIS A 224 4.97 6.32 22.90
CA HIS A 224 6.01 5.31 23.18
C HIS A 224 7.27 5.43 22.28
N HIS A 225 7.12 5.80 21.00
CA HIS A 225 8.26 6.08 20.11
C HIS A 225 8.90 7.46 20.31
N VAL A 226 8.15 8.41 20.87
CA VAL A 226 8.56 9.82 20.98
C VAL A 226 9.64 10.02 22.04
N PHE A 227 9.62 9.22 23.12
CA PHE A 227 10.58 9.37 24.23
C PHE A 227 12.04 9.18 23.80
N ALA A 228 12.30 8.42 22.74
CA ALA A 228 13.64 8.15 22.22
C ALA A 228 14.34 9.40 21.66
N CYS A 229 13.59 10.43 21.25
CA CYS A 229 14.20 11.66 20.71
C CYS A 229 14.32 12.81 21.71
N ALA A 230 13.86 12.64 22.95
CA ALA A 230 13.76 13.73 23.93
C ALA A 230 15.11 14.42 24.20
N GLU A 231 16.21 13.68 24.23
CA GLU A 231 17.56 14.24 24.46
C GLU A 231 18.24 14.77 23.18
N THR A 232 17.66 14.49 22.01
CA THR A 232 18.26 14.80 20.71
C THR A 232 17.56 15.97 20.01
N ALA A 233 16.23 16.05 20.08
CA ALA A 233 15.46 17.08 19.41
C ALA A 233 15.56 18.43 20.15
N SER A 234 15.59 19.55 19.42
CA SER A 234 15.30 20.86 20.02
C SER A 234 13.79 21.08 20.20
N GLU A 235 13.01 20.63 19.21
CA GLU A 235 11.55 20.67 19.20
C GLU A 235 10.98 19.36 18.66
N ILE A 236 9.87 18.91 19.24
CA ILE A 236 9.14 17.70 18.84
C ILE A 236 7.80 18.15 18.23
N HIS A 237 7.60 17.78 16.97
CA HIS A 237 6.38 18.07 16.24
C HIS A 237 5.61 16.76 16.04
N LEU A 238 4.39 16.70 16.56
CA LEU A 238 3.55 15.50 16.49
C LEU A 238 2.40 15.75 15.52
N GLY A 239 2.39 15.00 14.41
CA GLY A 239 1.41 15.10 13.36
C GLY A 239 0.48 13.88 13.32
N ASP A 240 -0.83 14.09 13.30
CA ASP A 240 -1.78 13.00 13.03
C ASP A 240 -2.97 13.45 12.16
N TYR A 241 -3.59 12.50 11.46
CA TYR A 241 -4.75 12.79 10.61
C TYR A 241 -6.02 13.05 11.42
N LEU A 242 -6.18 12.34 12.54
CA LEU A 242 -7.39 12.33 13.34
C LEU A 242 -7.26 13.31 14.52
N PRO A 243 -8.13 14.34 14.62
CA PRO A 243 -8.11 15.26 15.75
C PRO A 243 -8.26 14.56 17.12
N GLY A 244 -9.00 13.46 17.19
CA GLY A 244 -9.17 12.68 18.42
C GLY A 244 -7.85 12.08 18.94
N ASN A 245 -6.94 11.70 18.04
CA ASN A 245 -5.62 11.19 18.43
C ASN A 245 -4.77 12.30 19.06
N LEU A 246 -4.74 13.48 18.44
CA LEU A 246 -4.04 14.64 18.96
C LEU A 246 -4.62 15.11 20.31
N ALA A 247 -5.93 14.97 20.51
CA ALA A 247 -6.56 15.29 21.78
C ALA A 247 -6.09 14.37 22.93
N GLU A 248 -5.89 13.06 22.68
CA GLU A 248 -5.32 12.17 23.70
C GLU A 248 -3.87 12.52 24.07
N ILE A 249 -3.07 12.93 23.08
CA ILE A 249 -1.71 13.43 23.33
C ILE A 249 -1.77 14.72 24.16
N GLN A 250 -2.65 15.66 23.81
CA GLN A 250 -2.86 16.90 24.54
C GLN A 250 -3.22 16.63 26.01
N ARG A 251 -4.11 15.66 26.28
CA ARG A 251 -4.45 15.24 27.65
C ARG A 251 -3.24 14.76 28.43
N TRP A 252 -2.32 14.02 27.81
CA TRP A 252 -1.09 13.59 28.48
C TRP A 252 -0.12 14.75 28.75
N ILE A 253 0.00 15.70 27.80
CA ILE A 253 0.80 16.92 27.97
C ILE A 253 0.29 17.73 29.16
N GLU A 254 -1.03 17.88 29.29
CA GLU A 254 -1.71 18.62 30.36
C GLU A 254 -1.77 17.87 31.69
N ARG A 255 -1.25 16.64 31.76
CA ARG A 255 -1.37 15.74 32.93
C ARG A 255 -2.84 15.56 33.35
N ALA A 256 -3.75 15.50 32.38
CA ALA A 256 -5.17 15.36 32.64
C ALA A 256 -5.47 14.04 33.39
N PRO A 257 -6.44 14.03 34.32
CA PRO A 257 -6.88 12.79 34.95
C PRO A 257 -7.26 11.73 33.92
N GLY A 258 -6.76 10.50 34.11
CA GLY A 258 -7.02 9.37 33.21
C GLY A 258 -6.35 9.50 31.83
N ALA A 259 -5.37 10.38 31.65
CA ALA A 259 -4.45 10.28 30.52
C ALA A 259 -3.69 8.95 30.58
N HIS A 260 -3.31 8.42 29.42
CA HIS A 260 -2.65 7.12 29.33
C HIS A 260 -1.29 7.13 30.05
N ASP A 261 -1.01 6.05 30.79
CA ASP A 261 0.25 5.87 31.52
C ASP A 261 1.34 5.32 30.61
N TRP A 262 2.27 6.20 30.19
CA TRP A 262 3.39 5.82 29.34
C TRP A 262 4.65 5.40 30.13
N ARG A 263 4.63 5.41 31.46
CA ARG A 263 5.80 5.12 32.30
C ARG A 263 6.48 3.78 31.98
N PRO A 264 5.78 2.68 31.68
CA PRO A 264 6.43 1.42 31.27
C PRO A 264 7.28 1.57 30.01
N PHE A 265 6.77 2.32 29.01
CA PHE A 265 7.47 2.58 27.75
C PHE A 265 8.66 3.52 27.94
N VAL A 266 8.51 4.54 28.79
CA VAL A 266 9.62 5.44 29.16
C VAL A 266 10.73 4.65 29.85
N ARG A 267 10.39 3.78 30.81
CA ARG A 267 11.38 2.93 31.49
C ARG A 267 12.11 2.03 30.50
N TYR A 268 11.39 1.40 29.58
CA TYR A 268 12.01 0.56 28.56
C TYR A 268 12.91 1.37 27.60
N THR A 269 12.50 2.59 27.24
CA THR A 269 13.32 3.51 26.44
C THR A 269 14.64 3.84 27.16
N LEU A 270 14.58 4.20 28.44
CA LEU A 270 15.78 4.48 29.25
C LEU A 270 16.70 3.25 29.39
N GLN A 271 16.12 2.04 29.47
CA GLN A 271 16.88 0.79 29.44
C GLN A 271 17.62 0.60 28.12
N CYS A 272 16.98 0.87 26.99
CA CYS A 272 17.60 0.82 25.66
C CYS A 272 18.72 1.86 25.51
N GLU A 273 18.65 2.97 26.24
CA GLU A 273 19.68 4.01 26.26
C GLU A 273 20.89 3.65 27.15
N GLY A 274 20.82 2.54 27.89
CA GLY A 274 21.90 2.02 28.74
C GLY A 274 21.67 2.16 30.24
N ASN A 275 20.54 2.73 30.69
CA ASN A 275 20.17 2.75 32.10
C ASN A 275 19.50 1.42 32.49
N THR A 276 20.27 0.46 32.99
CA THR A 276 19.78 -0.90 33.27
C THR A 276 18.66 -0.97 34.32
N SER A 277 18.53 0.02 35.20
CA SER A 277 17.50 0.06 36.25
C SER A 277 17.00 1.48 36.50
N PRO A 278 16.23 2.07 35.55
CA PRO A 278 15.78 3.44 35.68
C PRO A 278 14.91 3.61 36.93
N THR A 279 15.14 4.68 37.66
CA THR A 279 14.34 5.07 38.84
C THR A 279 13.04 5.75 38.42
N ASP A 280 12.08 5.86 39.33
CA ASP A 280 10.83 6.57 39.07
C ASP A 280 11.02 8.08 38.83
N ASP A 281 12.05 8.66 39.43
CA ASP A 281 12.43 10.06 39.23
C ASP A 281 13.00 10.29 37.83
N GLU A 282 13.86 9.38 37.35
CA GLU A 282 14.40 9.45 35.97
C GLU A 282 13.31 9.25 34.91
N VAL A 283 12.36 8.33 35.15
CA VAL A 283 11.19 8.15 34.29
C VAL A 283 10.36 9.45 34.24
N THR A 284 10.12 10.07 35.40
CA THR A 284 9.37 11.33 35.47
C THR A 284 10.10 12.47 34.78
N ALA A 285 11.43 12.55 34.96
CA ALA A 285 12.27 13.55 34.30
C ALA A 285 12.24 13.41 32.78
N ARG A 286 12.26 12.18 32.25
CA ARG A 286 12.12 11.94 30.80
C ARG A 286 10.75 12.36 30.29
N GLU A 287 9.66 12.02 30.98
CA GLU A 287 8.34 12.50 30.56
C GLU A 287 8.26 14.03 30.53
N ASP A 288 8.81 14.70 31.54
CA ASP A 288 8.77 16.15 31.65
C ASP A 288 9.63 16.85 30.59
N LEU A 289 10.80 16.30 30.28
CA LEU A 289 11.61 16.75 29.15
C LEU A 289 10.84 16.60 27.83
N THR A 290 10.20 15.45 27.61
CA THR A 290 9.40 15.22 26.41
C THR A 290 8.23 16.19 26.32
N ARG A 291 7.48 16.41 27.41
CA ARG A 291 6.40 17.42 27.45
C ARG A 291 6.91 18.81 27.09
N ALA A 292 8.04 19.23 27.67
CA ALA A 292 8.63 20.54 27.42
C ALA A 292 9.09 20.73 25.96
N LYS A 293 9.51 19.64 25.30
CA LYS A 293 9.98 19.69 23.91
C LYS A 293 8.88 19.48 22.88
N ILE A 294 7.69 19.00 23.24
CA ILE A 294 6.54 18.98 22.32
C ILE A 294 6.03 20.42 22.14
N THR A 295 6.42 21.05 21.03
CA THR A 295 6.04 22.44 20.73
C THR A 295 4.87 22.54 19.77
N THR A 296 4.57 21.47 19.01
CA THR A 296 3.55 21.49 17.97
C THR A 296 2.75 20.19 17.93
N LEU A 297 1.42 20.30 18.03
CA LEU A 297 0.46 19.30 17.58
C LEU A 297 -0.18 19.78 16.28
N VAL A 298 -0.07 18.99 15.20
CA VAL A 298 -0.50 19.42 13.87
C VAL A 298 -1.35 18.36 13.18
N ARG A 299 -2.43 18.78 12.52
CA ARG A 299 -3.19 17.87 11.66
C ARG A 299 -2.44 17.65 10.34
N VAL A 300 -2.18 16.39 9.99
CA VAL A 300 -1.48 16.02 8.75
C VAL A 300 -2.33 15.07 7.90
N ASP A 301 -2.17 15.11 6.58
CA ASP A 301 -2.90 14.22 5.67
C ASP A 301 -1.98 13.74 4.54
N ALA A 302 -1.62 12.46 4.58
CA ALA A 302 -0.73 11.83 3.59
C ALA A 302 -1.32 11.78 2.17
N ARG A 303 -2.64 12.02 2.00
CA ARG A 303 -3.26 12.17 0.68
C ARG A 303 -2.86 13.48 0.00
N ARG A 304 -2.38 14.46 0.76
CA ARG A 304 -1.93 15.76 0.23
C ARG A 304 -0.47 15.69 -0.20
N PRO A 305 -0.11 16.22 -1.39
CA PRO A 305 1.29 16.24 -1.84
C PRO A 305 2.26 16.98 -0.92
N ARG A 306 1.75 17.94 -0.14
CA ARG A 306 2.50 18.66 0.89
C ARG A 306 1.67 18.63 2.18
N PRO A 307 1.79 17.58 3.01
CA PRO A 307 1.01 17.45 4.24
C PRO A 307 1.32 18.54 5.27
N VAL A 308 2.54 19.09 5.22
CA VAL A 308 3.03 20.20 6.07
C VAL A 308 3.82 21.16 5.19
N ASN A 309 3.74 22.46 5.48
CA ASN A 309 4.43 23.52 4.73
C ASN A 309 5.91 23.72 5.15
N ARG A 310 6.62 22.66 5.53
CA ARG A 310 8.05 22.68 5.83
C ARG A 310 8.66 21.28 5.74
N SER A 311 9.97 21.20 5.54
CA SER A 311 10.75 19.96 5.60
C SER A 311 11.57 19.89 6.89
N TYR A 312 11.93 18.69 7.33
CA TYR A 312 12.60 18.42 8.60
C TYR A 312 13.93 17.67 8.39
N PRO A 313 14.96 17.95 9.22
CA PRO A 313 16.20 17.16 9.23
C PRO A 313 15.97 15.70 9.62
N THR A 314 14.95 15.42 10.44
CA THR A 314 14.53 14.05 10.80
C THR A 314 13.00 13.91 10.76
N VAL A 315 12.50 12.86 10.10
CA VAL A 315 11.09 12.46 10.11
C VAL A 315 10.97 11.01 10.56
N VAL A 316 10.09 10.77 11.52
CA VAL A 316 9.71 9.44 12.00
C VAL A 316 8.27 9.16 11.58
N SER A 317 7.99 8.00 10.98
CA SER A 317 6.62 7.59 10.67
C SER A 317 6.49 6.07 10.86
N ALA A 318 6.09 5.67 12.06
CA ALA A 318 5.92 4.27 12.44
C ALA A 318 4.44 3.87 12.40
N TYR A 319 4.16 2.70 11.81
CA TYR A 319 2.82 2.09 11.70
C TYR A 319 1.73 3.00 11.15
N CYS A 320 2.11 3.95 10.27
CA CYS A 320 1.23 4.97 9.74
C CYS A 320 0.71 4.60 8.34
N ALA A 321 1.53 4.75 7.31
CA ALA A 321 1.07 4.62 5.93
C ALA A 321 0.58 3.20 5.62
N ASP A 322 1.26 2.19 6.15
CA ASP A 322 0.96 0.75 5.99
C ASP A 322 -0.35 0.34 6.67
N SER A 323 -0.74 1.05 7.73
CA SER A 323 -1.99 0.84 8.48
C SER A 323 -3.13 1.75 8.01
N ALA A 324 -2.85 2.78 7.20
CA ALA A 324 -3.86 3.74 6.76
C ALA A 324 -4.67 3.28 5.53
N THR A 325 -4.21 2.24 4.82
CA THR A 325 -4.80 1.79 3.56
C THR A 325 -4.59 0.31 3.33
N ASN A 326 -5.45 -0.31 2.53
CA ASN A 326 -5.34 -1.70 2.08
C ASN A 326 -4.93 -1.79 0.60
N ASP A 327 -4.59 -0.66 -0.03
CA ASP A 327 -4.20 -0.55 -1.43
C ASP A 327 -2.72 -0.14 -1.54
N LEU A 328 -1.93 -1.00 -2.18
CA LEU A 328 -0.48 -0.82 -2.32
C LEU A 328 -0.13 0.49 -3.05
N ALA A 329 -0.88 0.87 -4.09
CA ALA A 329 -0.59 2.10 -4.84
C ALA A 329 -0.88 3.37 -4.01
N THR A 330 -1.93 3.32 -3.18
CA THR A 330 -2.24 4.37 -2.21
C THR A 330 -1.18 4.45 -1.13
N TRP A 331 -0.67 3.31 -0.66
CA TRP A 331 0.45 3.27 0.27
C TRP A 331 1.73 3.88 -0.35
N GLU A 332 2.09 3.53 -1.58
CA GLU A 332 3.22 4.12 -2.31
C GLU A 332 3.08 5.65 -2.44
N LEU A 333 1.87 6.13 -2.69
CA LEU A 333 1.54 7.56 -2.74
C LEU A 333 1.77 8.24 -1.38
N PHE A 334 1.30 7.63 -0.30
CA PHE A 334 1.49 8.16 1.06
C PHE A 334 2.96 8.21 1.44
N MET A 335 3.70 7.12 1.18
CA MET A 335 5.14 7.08 1.41
C MET A 335 5.85 8.22 0.70
N ARG A 336 5.57 8.45 -0.60
CA ARG A 336 6.17 9.56 -1.35
C ARG A 336 5.89 10.94 -0.73
N HIS A 337 4.68 11.18 -0.25
CA HIS A 337 4.33 12.46 0.36
C HIS A 337 4.96 12.64 1.75
N ILE A 338 5.06 11.57 2.54
CA ILE A 338 5.67 11.60 3.87
C ILE A 338 7.19 11.78 3.74
N THR A 339 7.86 10.96 2.91
CA THR A 339 9.31 11.02 2.73
C THR A 339 9.75 12.32 2.05
N GLY A 340 8.88 12.95 1.25
CA GLY A 340 9.10 14.29 0.72
C GLY A 340 9.27 15.39 1.78
N LEU A 341 8.87 15.14 3.03
CA LEU A 341 9.07 16.05 4.16
C LEU A 341 10.49 15.99 4.74
N VAL A 342 11.30 15.00 4.37
CA VAL A 342 12.69 14.86 4.85
C VAL A 342 13.58 15.81 4.05
N GLN A 343 14.43 16.61 4.68
CA GLN A 343 15.38 17.47 3.96
C GLN A 343 16.45 16.64 3.23
N PRO A 344 17.09 17.16 2.17
CA PRO A 344 18.29 16.53 1.60
C PRO A 344 19.35 16.27 2.68
N GLY A 345 19.95 15.08 2.71
CA GLY A 345 20.85 14.63 3.78
C GLY A 345 20.17 14.24 5.10
N GLY A 346 18.85 14.46 5.21
CA GLY A 346 18.06 14.19 6.42
C GLY A 346 17.78 12.71 6.65
N LEU A 347 17.31 12.40 7.86
CA LEU A 347 17.02 11.04 8.33
C LEU A 347 15.53 10.72 8.25
N PHE A 348 15.20 9.56 7.68
CA PHE A 348 13.87 8.97 7.72
C PHE A 348 13.90 7.67 8.53
N LEU A 349 13.02 7.59 9.54
CA LEU A 349 12.86 6.41 10.39
C LEU A 349 11.43 5.90 10.26
N THR A 350 11.26 4.58 10.08
CA THR A 350 9.94 3.97 9.97
C THR A 350 9.92 2.57 10.54
N ALA A 351 8.75 2.19 11.05
CA ALA A 351 8.37 0.83 11.36
C ALA A 351 7.06 0.51 10.62
N ALA A 352 6.86 -0.72 10.16
CA ALA A 352 5.64 -1.12 9.46
C ALA A 352 5.26 -2.57 9.73
N LEU A 353 3.97 -2.89 9.66
CA LEU A 353 3.43 -4.24 9.83
C LEU A 353 3.66 -5.07 8.56
N ARG A 354 4.51 -6.09 8.65
CA ARG A 354 4.85 -6.93 7.50
C ARG A 354 3.70 -7.87 7.15
N ARG A 355 3.28 -7.88 5.88
CA ARG A 355 2.20 -8.77 5.36
C ARG A 355 0.89 -8.66 6.14
N CYS A 356 0.65 -7.52 6.75
CA CYS A 356 -0.59 -7.23 7.46
C CYS A 356 -1.67 -6.77 6.48
N ARG A 357 -2.81 -7.46 6.44
CA ARG A 357 -3.98 -7.10 5.61
C ARG A 357 -5.02 -6.28 6.38
N GLY A 358 -4.84 -6.17 7.68
CA GLY A 358 -5.69 -5.44 8.60
C GLY A 358 -5.42 -5.85 10.04
N TYR A 359 -5.75 -4.93 10.94
CA TYR A 359 -5.54 -5.05 12.38
C TYR A 359 -6.84 -4.70 13.09
N THR A 360 -7.02 -5.19 14.32
CA THR A 360 -8.29 -5.02 15.06
C THR A 360 -8.12 -4.02 16.19
N VAL A 361 -9.07 -3.09 16.31
CA VAL A 361 -9.17 -2.09 17.39
C VAL A 361 -10.62 -2.03 17.87
N GLY A 362 -10.87 -2.25 19.16
CA GLY A 362 -12.23 -2.22 19.72
C GLY A 362 -13.18 -3.20 19.03
N GLY A 363 -12.68 -4.36 18.58
CA GLY A 363 -13.43 -5.35 17.80
C GLY A 363 -13.72 -4.96 16.35
N LYS A 364 -13.22 -3.80 15.87
CA LYS A 364 -13.37 -3.31 14.50
C LYS A 364 -12.08 -3.55 13.71
N THR A 365 -12.18 -3.95 12.46
CA THR A 365 -10.99 -4.24 11.63
C THR A 365 -10.62 -3.02 10.79
N PHE A 366 -9.40 -2.52 10.92
CA PHE A 366 -8.81 -1.43 10.15
C PHE A 366 -7.87 -1.96 9.06
N PRO A 367 -7.61 -1.21 7.98
CA PRO A 367 -6.90 -1.71 6.81
C PRO A 367 -5.40 -1.92 7.06
N GLY A 368 -4.78 -2.78 6.24
CA GLY A 368 -3.34 -2.95 6.16
C GLY A 368 -2.90 -3.20 4.72
N ALA A 369 -1.81 -2.58 4.30
CA ALA A 369 -1.38 -2.50 2.90
C ALA A 369 -0.73 -3.79 2.36
N ASP A 370 -0.54 -4.82 3.20
CA ASP A 370 0.06 -6.11 2.85
C ASP A 370 1.48 -6.02 2.25
N ILE A 371 2.27 -5.06 2.74
CA ILE A 371 3.63 -4.79 2.25
C ILE A 371 4.67 -5.76 2.82
N ASP A 372 5.77 -5.93 2.11
CA ASP A 372 6.99 -6.55 2.62
C ASP A 372 8.24 -5.67 2.44
N GLU A 373 9.39 -6.20 2.85
CA GLU A 373 10.68 -5.51 2.79
C GLU A 373 11.07 -5.05 1.37
N ARG A 374 10.58 -5.73 0.33
CA ARG A 374 10.86 -5.36 -1.07
C ARG A 374 10.03 -4.17 -1.49
N ASP A 375 8.77 -4.12 -1.05
CA ASP A 375 7.88 -2.99 -1.30
C ASP A 375 8.42 -1.73 -0.61
N LEU A 376 8.79 -1.83 0.67
CA LEU A 376 9.41 -0.72 1.41
C LEU A 376 10.72 -0.24 0.77
N ARG A 377 11.59 -1.18 0.34
CA ARG A 377 12.82 -0.84 -0.38
C ARG A 377 12.53 -0.10 -1.69
N ALA A 378 11.54 -0.57 -2.45
CA ALA A 378 11.18 0.03 -3.73
C ALA A 378 10.63 1.45 -3.55
N ALA A 379 9.86 1.70 -2.49
CA ALA A 379 9.30 3.02 -2.19
C ALA A 379 10.38 4.04 -1.77
N LEU A 380 11.45 3.61 -1.10
CA LEU A 380 12.52 4.50 -0.63
C LEU A 380 13.65 4.75 -1.65
N ARG A 381 13.95 3.74 -2.48
CA ARG A 381 15.08 3.77 -3.45
C ARG A 381 15.20 5.03 -4.32
N PRO A 382 14.12 5.73 -4.75
CA PRO A 382 14.26 6.90 -5.62
C PRO A 382 15.05 8.06 -4.99
N ASP A 383 14.90 8.27 -3.68
CA ASP A 383 15.40 9.47 -3.00
C ASP A 383 16.27 9.15 -1.77
N PHE A 384 16.35 7.88 -1.36
CA PHE A 384 16.97 7.48 -0.11
C PHE A 384 17.99 6.36 -0.27
N GLU A 385 19.07 6.49 0.47
CA GLU A 385 20.07 5.46 0.70
C GLU A 385 19.84 4.83 2.09
N PRO A 386 19.53 3.51 2.16
CA PRO A 386 19.42 2.83 3.44
C PRO A 386 20.76 2.87 4.19
N LEU A 387 20.74 3.24 5.47
CA LEU A 387 21.93 3.22 6.33
C LEU A 387 22.13 1.80 6.88
N HIS A 388 23.40 1.39 7.07
CA HIS A 388 23.89 0.09 7.62
C HIS A 388 22.80 -0.97 7.95
N GLU A 389 22.87 -2.11 7.24
CA GLU A 389 21.97 -3.30 7.31
C GLU A 389 20.58 -3.15 6.66
N GLY A 390 20.15 -1.93 6.33
CA GLY A 390 19.03 -1.70 5.41
C GLY A 390 17.64 -1.79 6.07
N ILE A 391 16.81 -2.73 5.60
CA ILE A 391 15.45 -2.98 6.15
C ILE A 391 15.52 -4.29 6.93
N GLU A 392 15.29 -4.19 8.23
CA GLU A 392 15.27 -5.33 9.14
C GLU A 392 13.87 -5.93 9.20
N VAL A 393 13.79 -7.26 9.25
CA VAL A 393 12.53 -8.00 9.41
C VAL A 393 12.57 -8.67 10.77
N ILE A 394 11.75 -8.21 11.70
CA ILE A 394 11.70 -8.74 13.06
C ILE A 394 10.44 -9.58 13.24
N PRO A 395 10.54 -10.91 13.44
CA PRO A 395 9.40 -11.74 13.80
C PRO A 395 8.92 -11.43 15.22
N THR A 396 7.62 -11.24 15.39
CA THR A 396 7.03 -10.84 16.69
C THR A 396 6.10 -11.90 17.28
N ALA A 397 5.85 -12.99 16.53
CA ALA A 397 4.95 -14.09 16.90
C ALA A 397 3.48 -13.68 17.18
N GLN A 398 3.06 -12.46 16.81
CA GLN A 398 1.73 -11.89 17.09
C GLN A 398 0.62 -12.27 16.08
N HIS A 399 0.82 -13.33 15.29
CA HIS A 399 -0.06 -13.72 14.17
C HIS A 399 -1.55 -13.83 14.57
N GLY A 400 -1.83 -14.26 15.81
CA GLY A 400 -3.18 -14.56 16.29
C GLY A 400 -3.91 -13.38 16.95
N SER A 401 -3.21 -12.43 17.57
CA SER A 401 -3.85 -11.34 18.35
C SER A 401 -4.06 -10.06 17.54
N HIS A 402 -3.13 -9.71 16.64
CA HIS A 402 -3.13 -8.40 15.97
C HIS A 402 -3.08 -8.46 14.44
N GLY A 403 -2.96 -9.66 13.84
CA GLY A 403 -3.06 -9.84 12.38
C GLY A 403 -1.73 -9.73 11.62
N TYR A 404 -0.58 -9.68 12.31
CA TYR A 404 0.75 -9.67 11.71
C TYR A 404 1.75 -10.57 12.44
N ALA A 405 2.76 -11.03 11.72
CA ALA A 405 3.76 -12.00 12.18
C ALA A 405 5.11 -11.39 12.52
N ALA A 406 5.35 -10.23 11.92
CA ALA A 406 6.63 -9.58 11.85
C ALA A 406 6.42 -8.10 11.54
N ILE A 407 7.42 -7.30 11.90
CA ILE A 407 7.51 -5.89 11.58
C ILE A 407 8.73 -5.64 10.70
N LEU A 408 8.67 -4.56 9.94
CA LEU A 408 9.77 -4.01 9.17
C LEU A 408 10.31 -2.81 9.93
N LEU A 409 11.62 -2.73 10.10
CA LEU A 409 12.29 -1.57 10.70
C LEU A 409 13.26 -1.00 9.66
N CYS A 410 13.22 0.32 9.46
CA CYS A 410 14.06 0.96 8.45
C CYS A 410 14.54 2.34 8.89
N ARG A 411 15.85 2.54 8.73
CA ARG A 411 16.52 3.84 8.79
C ARG A 411 17.12 4.16 7.43
N ALA A 412 16.83 5.34 6.90
CA ALA A 412 17.32 5.75 5.59
C ALA A 412 17.73 7.21 5.59
N ARG A 413 18.75 7.56 4.82
CA ARG A 413 19.20 8.95 4.63
C ARG A 413 18.76 9.42 3.26
N ARG A 414 18.20 10.62 3.19
CA ARG A 414 17.85 11.23 1.91
C ARG A 414 19.13 11.64 1.18
N ALA A 415 19.25 11.26 -0.09
CA ALA A 415 20.38 11.62 -0.96
C ALA A 415 20.48 13.13 -1.23
#